data_AF-A0A518JUB2-F1
#
_entry.id   AF-A0A518JUB2-F1
#
_cell.length_a   1.000
_cell.length_b   1.000
_cell.length_c   1.000
_cell.angle_alpha   90.00
_cell.angle_beta   90.00
_cell.angle_gamma   90.00
#
_symmetry.space_group_name_H-M   'P 1'
#
loop_
_entity.id
_entity.type
_entity.pdbx_description
1 polymer ?
#
loop_
_entity_poly.entity_id
_entity_poly.type
_entity_poly.pdbx_seq_one_letter_code
_entity_poly.pdbx_strand_id
1 'polypeptide(L)'
;MFSVAVMTIALWVIVTWLTPPVDDATLDRFFQMVRPGGPFWKPVAERNPNVKVDTDIGLSILTALSATGIVYAVLPGIGNLIFGHYQAAALCGGIAAILTAIVAVLVKRLTRVDSHS
;
A
#
# COMPACT_ATOMS: atom_id res chain seq x y z
N MET A 1 -2.25 14.07 25.27
CA MET A 1 -2.27 13.58 23.87
C MET A 1 -2.33 12.05 23.79
N PHE A 2 -1.49 11.29 24.51
CA PHE A 2 -1.54 9.81 24.52
C PHE A 2 -2.88 9.19 24.96
N SER A 3 -3.60 9.83 25.88
CA SER A 3 -4.88 9.33 26.40
C SER A 3 -5.94 9.15 25.31
N VAL A 4 -5.99 10.05 24.32
CA VAL A 4 -6.94 9.96 23.22
C VAL A 4 -6.61 8.77 22.32
N ALA A 5 -5.33 8.58 21.99
CA ALA A 5 -4.88 7.48 21.14
C ALA A 5 -5.23 6.11 21.75
N VAL A 6 -4.93 5.92 23.04
CA VAL A 6 -5.24 4.68 23.75
C VAL A 6 -6.75 4.43 23.78
N MET A 7 -7.55 5.46 24.07
CA MET A 7 -9.01 5.35 24.09
C MET A 7 -9.58 4.99 22.72
N THR A 8 -9.08 5.61 21.64
CA THR A 8 -9.54 5.30 20.28
C THR A 8 -9.19 3.89 19.85
N ILE A 9 -7.98 3.39 20.19
CA ILE A 9 -7.58 2.02 19.87
C ILE A 9 -8.47 1.03 20.63
N ALA A 10 -8.69 1.26 21.92
CA ALA A 10 -9.55 0.41 22.74
C ALA A 10 -10.97 0.36 22.18
N LEU A 11 -11.56 1.53 21.88
CA LEU A 11 -12.91 1.62 21.34
C LEU A 11 -13.02 0.97 19.95
N TRP A 12 -12.03 1.18 19.07
CA TRP A 12 -12.01 0.56 17.75
C TRP A 12 -11.94 -0.97 17.83
N VAL A 13 -11.10 -1.51 18.72
CA VAL A 13 -11.00 -2.97 18.92
C VAL A 13 -12.31 -3.54 19.46
N ILE A 14 -12.93 -2.86 20.42
CA ILE A 14 -14.24 -3.27 20.98
C ILE A 14 -15.30 -3.30 19.89
N VAL A 15 -15.41 -2.23 19.08
CA VAL A 15 -16.38 -2.16 17.98
C VAL A 15 -16.10 -3.23 16.93
N THR A 16 -14.83 -3.48 16.60
CA THR A 16 -14.43 -4.52 15.64
C THR A 16 -14.85 -5.91 16.13
N TRP A 17 -14.74 -6.19 17.44
CA TRP A 17 -15.19 -7.45 18.02
C TRP A 17 -16.71 -7.56 18.14
N LEU A 18 -17.41 -6.43 18.33
CA LEU A 18 -18.87 -6.40 18.38
C LEU A 18 -19.51 -6.58 17.00
N THR A 19 -18.81 -6.18 15.94
CA THR A 19 -19.33 -6.22 14.57
C THR A 19 -19.22 -7.65 14.03
N PRO A 20 -20.28 -8.21 13.44
CA PRO A 20 -20.22 -9.55 12.89
C PRO A 20 -19.18 -9.64 11.76
N PRO A 21 -18.46 -10.77 11.65
CA PRO A 21 -17.54 -10.99 10.55
C PRO A 21 -18.31 -11.00 9.21
N VAL A 22 -17.63 -10.59 8.15
CA VAL A 22 -18.17 -10.59 6.79
C VAL A 22 -18.40 -12.03 6.29
N ASP A 23 -19.45 -12.26 5.49
CA ASP A 23 -19.73 -13.57 4.90
C ASP A 23 -18.58 -14.09 4.01
N ASP A 24 -18.32 -15.40 4.07
CA ASP A 24 -17.31 -16.10 3.28
C ASP A 24 -17.46 -15.82 1.78
N ALA A 25 -18.69 -15.76 1.25
CA ALA A 25 -18.94 -15.48 -0.17
C ALA A 25 -18.50 -14.07 -0.60
N THR A 26 -18.57 -13.09 0.31
CA THR A 26 -18.08 -11.72 0.06
C THR A 26 -16.56 -11.68 0.14
N LEU A 27 -15.97 -12.43 1.08
CA LEU A 27 -14.53 -12.58 1.22
C LEU A 27 -13.90 -13.24 -0.02
N ASP A 28 -14.54 -14.28 -0.56
CA ASP A 28 -14.09 -14.97 -1.78
C ASP A 28 -14.14 -14.04 -3.00
N ARG A 29 -15.22 -13.27 -3.17
CA ARG A 29 -15.32 -12.25 -4.24
C ARG A 29 -14.23 -11.20 -4.11
N PHE A 30 -13.96 -10.70 -2.90
CA PHE A 30 -12.88 -9.76 -2.65
C PHE A 30 -11.51 -10.38 -2.99
N PHE A 31 -11.28 -11.62 -2.57
CA PHE A 31 -10.04 -12.35 -2.84
C PHE A 31 -9.80 -12.53 -4.35
N GLN A 32 -10.84 -12.81 -5.13
CA GLN A 32 -10.74 -12.92 -6.60
C GLN A 32 -10.42 -11.59 -7.29
N MET A 33 -10.91 -10.46 -6.75
CA MET A 33 -10.67 -9.12 -7.29
C MET A 33 -9.28 -8.59 -6.97
N VAL A 34 -8.86 -8.66 -5.71
CA VAL A 34 -7.61 -8.04 -5.23
C VAL A 34 -6.43 -9.00 -5.33
N ARG A 35 -6.68 -10.31 -5.35
CA ARG A 35 -5.68 -11.39 -5.41
C ARG A 35 -4.51 -11.17 -4.44
N PRO A 36 -4.79 -10.86 -3.17
CA PRO A 36 -3.75 -10.49 -2.22
C PRO A 36 -2.80 -11.68 -2.01
N GLY A 37 -1.52 -11.46 -2.22
CA GLY A 37 -0.51 -12.43 -1.84
C GLY A 37 -0.20 -12.36 -0.33
N GLY A 38 0.00 -13.51 0.31
CA GLY A 38 0.54 -13.58 1.67
C GLY A 38 0.11 -14.83 2.47
N PRO A 39 0.87 -15.19 3.53
CA PRO A 39 0.61 -16.39 4.32
C PRO A 39 -0.70 -16.35 5.12
N PHE A 40 -1.21 -15.16 5.42
CA PHE A 40 -2.48 -14.97 6.14
C PHE A 40 -3.72 -15.27 5.29
N TRP A 41 -3.58 -15.29 3.96
CA TRP A 41 -4.67 -15.57 3.03
C TRP A 41 -4.78 -17.04 2.61
N LYS A 42 -3.90 -17.92 3.12
CA LYS A 42 -3.91 -19.36 2.82
C LYS A 42 -5.29 -20.03 2.94
N PRO A 43 -6.08 -19.80 4.01
CA PRO A 43 -7.37 -20.48 4.16
C PRO A 43 -8.43 -20.05 3.13
N VAL A 44 -8.27 -18.87 2.51
CA VAL A 44 -9.17 -18.32 1.47
C VAL A 44 -8.65 -18.70 0.08
N ALA A 45 -7.33 -18.73 -0.09
CA ALA A 45 -6.67 -19.19 -1.30
C ALA A 45 -6.96 -20.68 -1.58
N GLU A 46 -6.97 -21.53 -0.55
CA GLU A 46 -7.32 -22.96 -0.67
C GLU A 46 -8.76 -23.17 -1.15
N ARG A 47 -9.68 -22.26 -0.83
CA ARG A 47 -11.08 -22.28 -1.31
C ARG A 47 -11.23 -21.77 -2.74
N ASN A 48 -10.22 -21.05 -3.27
CA ASN A 48 -10.24 -20.44 -4.60
C ASN A 48 -8.99 -20.87 -5.43
N PRO A 49 -8.84 -22.16 -5.76
CA PRO A 49 -7.64 -22.68 -6.44
C PRO A 49 -7.43 -22.14 -7.88
N ASN A 50 -8.45 -21.52 -8.47
CA ASN A 50 -8.40 -20.94 -9.81
C ASN A 50 -7.76 -19.53 -9.87
N VAL A 51 -7.44 -18.93 -8.73
CA VAL A 51 -6.85 -17.59 -8.66
C VAL A 51 -5.32 -17.70 -8.63
N LYS A 52 -4.64 -17.32 -9.72
CA LYS A 52 -3.18 -17.09 -9.70
C LYS A 52 -2.90 -15.95 -8.71
N VAL A 53 -2.36 -16.31 -7.56
CA VAL A 53 -1.94 -15.35 -6.52
C VAL A 53 -0.72 -14.60 -7.02
N ASP A 54 -0.74 -13.28 -6.81
CA ASP A 54 0.37 -12.41 -7.20
C ASP A 54 1.65 -12.84 -6.44
N THR A 55 2.65 -13.33 -7.17
CA THR A 55 3.80 -14.03 -6.59
C THR A 55 4.84 -13.05 -6.06
N ASP A 56 4.80 -11.79 -6.51
CA ASP A 56 5.78 -10.75 -6.21
C ASP A 56 5.30 -9.78 -5.11
N ILE A 57 4.85 -10.33 -3.99
CA ILE A 57 4.42 -9.57 -2.79
C ILE A 57 5.52 -8.60 -2.33
N GLY A 58 6.78 -9.05 -2.36
CA GLY A 58 7.92 -8.23 -1.91
C GLY A 58 8.13 -6.97 -2.77
N LEU A 59 8.03 -7.11 -4.09
CA LEU A 59 8.11 -5.99 -5.03
C LEU A 59 6.89 -5.07 -4.93
N SER A 60 5.70 -5.63 -4.70
CA SER A 60 4.48 -4.85 -4.48
C SER A 60 4.57 -3.98 -3.22
N ILE A 61 5.06 -4.55 -2.11
CA ILE A 61 5.31 -3.80 -0.87
C ILE A 61 6.36 -2.71 -1.10
N LEU A 62 7.45 -3.01 -1.80
CA LEU A 62 8.50 -2.04 -2.08
C LEU A 62 7.98 -0.89 -2.98
N THR A 63 7.11 -1.20 -3.93
CA THR A 63 6.41 -0.20 -4.76
C THR A 63 5.50 0.67 -3.90
N ALA A 64 4.72 0.08 -3.00
CA ALA A 64 3.82 0.81 -2.09
C ALA A 64 4.57 1.73 -1.12
N LEU A 65 5.68 1.26 -0.54
CA LEU A 65 6.55 2.08 0.31
C LEU A 65 7.17 3.24 -0.46
N SER A 66 7.66 2.98 -1.67
CA SER A 66 8.25 4.00 -2.53
C SER A 66 7.20 5.05 -2.93
N ALA A 67 5.99 4.62 -3.30
CA ALA A 67 4.87 5.51 -3.64
C ALA A 67 4.43 6.36 -2.43
N THR A 68 4.36 5.76 -1.25
CA THR A 68 4.07 6.48 0.00
C THR A 68 5.16 7.53 0.29
N GLY A 69 6.43 7.17 0.08
CA GLY A 69 7.56 8.09 0.19
C GLY A 69 7.46 9.29 -0.76
N ILE A 70 6.94 9.11 -1.98
CA ILE A 70 6.69 10.21 -2.92
C ILE A 70 5.71 11.21 -2.31
N VAL A 71 4.58 10.75 -1.76
CA VAL A 71 3.56 11.63 -1.17
C VAL A 71 4.18 12.44 -0.02
N TYR A 72 4.95 11.78 0.85
CA TYR A 72 5.63 12.44 1.97
C TYR A 72 6.77 13.37 1.54
N ALA A 73 7.36 13.21 0.35
CA ALA A 73 8.35 14.12 -0.19
C ALA A 73 7.72 15.31 -0.93
N VAL A 74 6.62 15.09 -1.66
CA VAL A 74 5.92 16.10 -2.45
C VAL A 74 5.19 17.10 -1.56
N LEU A 75 4.51 16.63 -0.50
CA LEU A 75 3.72 17.50 0.39
C LEU A 75 4.57 18.63 1.03
N PRO A 76 5.72 18.36 1.68
CA PRO A 76 6.61 19.41 2.17
C PRO A 76 7.36 20.13 1.05
N GLY A 77 7.58 19.50 -0.10
CA GLY A 77 8.18 20.15 -1.27
C GLY A 77 7.30 21.30 -1.80
N ILE A 78 6.00 21.03 -1.99
CA ILE A 78 4.99 22.03 -2.36
C ILE A 78 4.85 23.08 -1.27
N GLY A 79 4.79 22.65 0.01
CA GLY A 79 4.74 23.58 1.14
C GLY A 79 5.90 24.58 1.13
N ASN A 80 7.15 24.10 1.02
CA ASN A 80 8.33 24.95 0.99
C ASN A 80 8.39 25.86 -0.26
N LEU A 81 7.86 25.41 -1.39
CA LEU A 81 7.75 26.23 -2.61
C LEU A 81 6.83 27.44 -2.38
N ILE A 82 5.68 27.23 -1.73
CA ILE A 82 4.72 28.30 -1.41
C ILE A 82 5.31 29.29 -0.39
N PHE A 83 6.08 28.81 0.59
CA PHE A 83 6.73 29.66 1.60
C PHE A 83 8.03 30.34 1.13
N GLY A 84 8.43 30.20 -0.14
CA GLY A 84 9.61 30.86 -0.71
C GLY A 84 10.96 30.22 -0.33
N HIS A 85 10.96 29.03 0.27
CA HIS A 85 12.17 28.28 0.62
C HIS A 85 12.64 27.41 -0.56
N TYR A 86 13.14 28.05 -1.61
CA TYR A 86 13.48 27.40 -2.89
C TYR A 86 14.53 26.28 -2.77
N GLN A 87 15.50 26.39 -1.86
CA GLN A 87 16.50 25.34 -1.64
C GLN A 87 15.89 24.06 -1.06
N ALA A 88 15.01 24.19 -0.06
CA ALA A 88 14.30 23.06 0.55
C ALA A 88 13.30 22.44 -0.44
N ALA A 89 12.60 23.28 -1.23
CA ALA A 89 11.71 22.82 -2.28
C ALA A 89 12.44 22.01 -3.37
N ALA A 90 13.62 22.46 -3.80
CA ALA A 90 14.44 21.76 -4.79
C ALA A 90 14.94 20.41 -4.27
N LEU A 91 15.36 20.33 -3.00
CA LEU A 91 15.81 19.08 -2.39
C LEU A 91 14.67 18.05 -2.27
N CYS A 92 13.52 18.47 -1.74
CA CYS A 92 12.33 17.62 -1.65
C CYS A 92 11.80 17.19 -3.03
N GLY A 93 11.81 18.11 -4.01
CA GLY A 93 11.43 17.81 -5.39
C GLY A 93 12.37 16.81 -6.07
N GLY A 94 13.69 16.94 -5.84
CA GLY A 94 14.69 15.97 -6.33
C GLY A 94 14.49 14.57 -5.77
N ILE A 95 14.23 14.45 -4.46
CA ILE A 95 13.91 13.17 -3.81
C ILE A 95 12.63 12.57 -4.38
N ALA A 96 11.57 13.39 -4.56
CA ALA A 96 10.32 12.94 -5.15
C ALA A 96 10.50 12.43 -6.59
N ALA A 97 11.33 13.11 -7.41
CA ALA A 97 11.63 12.68 -8.78
C ALA A 97 12.38 11.34 -8.81
N ILE A 98 13.36 11.14 -7.92
CA ILE A 98 14.09 9.87 -7.80
C ILE A 98 13.15 8.74 -7.39
N LEU A 99 12.32 8.94 -6.36
CA LEU A 99 11.34 7.95 -5.91
C LEU A 99 10.32 7.61 -7.00
N THR A 100 9.88 8.62 -7.77
CA THR A 100 8.99 8.42 -8.92
C THR A 100 9.65 7.59 -10.02
N ALA A 101 10.92 7.85 -10.31
CA ALA A 101 11.69 7.07 -11.28
C ALA A 101 11.87 5.61 -10.81
N ILE A 102 12.15 5.39 -9.52
CA ILE A 102 12.25 4.06 -8.92
C ILE A 102 10.92 3.31 -9.07
N VAL A 103 9.79 3.92 -8.70
CA VAL A 103 8.46 3.31 -8.87
C VAL A 103 8.19 3.00 -10.33
N ALA A 104 8.45 3.93 -11.25
CA ALA A 104 8.23 3.71 -12.68
C ALA A 104 9.06 2.55 -13.24
N VAL A 105 10.31 2.39 -12.79
CA VAL A 105 11.17 1.25 -13.16
C VAL A 105 10.68 -0.05 -12.53
N LEU A 106 10.28 -0.03 -11.26
CA LEU A 106 9.80 -1.20 -10.53
C LEU A 106 8.48 -1.72 -11.12
N VAL A 107 7.54 -0.83 -11.43
CA VAL A 107 6.28 -1.13 -12.10
C VAL A 107 6.51 -1.69 -13.50
N LYS A 108 7.43 -1.09 -14.28
CA LYS A 108 7.80 -1.63 -15.60
C LYS A 108 8.43 -3.02 -15.52
N ARG A 109 9.18 -3.32 -14.44
CA ARG A 109 9.74 -4.67 -14.23
C ARG A 109 8.63 -5.67 -13.90
N LEU A 110 7.69 -5.30 -13.02
CA LEU A 110 6.55 -6.14 -12.66
C LEU A 110 5.67 -6.47 -13.87
N THR A 111 5.24 -5.46 -14.63
CA THR A 111 4.42 -5.69 -15.85
C THR A 111 5.13 -6.48 -16.94
N ARG A 112 6.47 -6.49 -16.99
CA ARG A 112 7.23 -7.27 -17.96
C ARG A 112 7.36 -8.74 -17.56
N VAL A 113 7.29 -9.06 -16.26
CA VAL A 113 7.36 -10.44 -15.76
C VAL A 113 6.04 -11.19 -16.06
N ASP A 114 4.90 -10.52 -15.95
CA ASP A 114 3.58 -11.12 -16.25
C ASP A 114 3.35 -11.45 -17.74
N SER A 115 4.14 -10.85 -18.65
CA SER A 115 4.01 -11.03 -20.10
C SER A 115 4.57 -12.36 -20.63
N HIS A 116 5.32 -13.11 -19.82
CA HIS A 116 6.04 -14.32 -20.26
C HIS A 116 5.56 -15.63 -19.59
N SER A 117 4.44 -15.62 -18.85
CA SER A 117 3.87 -16.80 -18.16
C SER A 117 2.40 -17.03 -18.45
#